data_AF-A0A9D8FNX9-F1
#
_entry.id   AF-A0A9D8FNX9-F1
#
_cell.length_a   1.000
_cell.length_b   1.000
_cell.length_c   1.000
_cell.angle_alpha   90.00
_cell.angle_beta   90.00
_cell.angle_gamma   90.00
#
_symmetry.space_group_name_H-M   'P 1'
#
loop_
_entity.id
_entity.type
_entity.pdbx_description
1 polymer ?
#
loop_
_entity_poly.entity_id
_entity_poly.type
_entity_poly.pdbx_seq_one_letter_code
_entity_poly.pdbx_strand_id
1 'polypeptide(L)' 'EQKQPGNYHVLWDGTNDKNEPVSSGIYFYLMDVKNRFREVKKLILLE' A
#
# COMPACT_ATOMS: atom_id res chain seq x y z
N GLU A 1 1.28 -13.82 3.49
CA GLU A 1 2.59 -14.15 4.09
C GLU A 1 2.55 -13.93 5.59
N GLN A 2 3.23 -14.74 6.42
CA GLN A 2 3.38 -14.46 7.86
C GLN A 2 4.75 -13.80 8.08
N LYS A 3 4.75 -12.55 8.53
CA LYS A 3 5.97 -11.80 8.88
C LYS A 3 6.24 -11.92 10.39
N GLN A 4 7.51 -11.97 10.78
CA GLN A 4 7.92 -11.89 12.19
C GLN A 4 7.74 -10.47 12.73
N PRO A 5 7.82 -10.23 14.04
CA PRO A 5 7.87 -8.86 14.56
C PRO A 5 9.10 -8.11 14.03
N GLY A 6 8.91 -6.86 13.59
CA GLY A 6 9.98 -6.04 13.04
C GLY A 6 9.47 -4.85 12.24
N ASN A 7 10.39 -4.02 11.76
CA ASN A 7 10.09 -2.92 10.85
C ASN A 7 10.12 -3.41 9.40
N TYR A 8 9.09 -3.06 8.64
CA TYR A 8 8.94 -3.45 7.24
C TYR A 8 8.64 -2.22 6.40
N HIS A 9 9.21 -2.18 5.20
CA HIS A 9 8.96 -1.15 4.21
C HIS A 9 8.32 -1.78 2.97
N VAL A 10 7.29 -1.14 2.46
CA VAL A 10 6.63 -1.49 1.20
C VAL A 10 6.69 -0.26 0.32
N LEU A 11 7.22 -0.42 -0.89
CA LEU A 11 7.23 0.61 -1.91
C LEU A 11 6.23 0.20 -2.99
N TRP A 12 5.28 1.08 -3.27
CA TRP A 12 4.45 0.97 -4.46
C TRP A 12 5.13 1.75 -5.58
N ASP A 13 5.20 1.13 -6.76
CA ASP A 13 5.89 1.66 -7.94
C ASP A 13 5.00 2.51 -8.85
N GLY A 14 3.75 2.77 -8.43
CA GLY A 14 2.80 3.54 -9.24
C GLY A 14 2.17 2.74 -10.37
N THR A 15 2.18 1.40 -10.32
CA THR A 15 1.53 0.55 -11.32
C THR A 15 0.30 -0.18 -10.78
N ASN A 16 -0.61 -0.57 -11.67
CA ASN A 16 -1.76 -1.42 -11.38
C ASN A 16 -1.41 -2.91 -11.50
N ASP A 17 -2.40 -3.80 -11.29
CA ASP A 17 -2.21 -5.27 -11.38
C ASP A 17 -1.83 -5.78 -12.79
N LYS A 18 -1.91 -4.94 -13.82
CA LYS A 18 -1.46 -5.22 -15.18
C LYS A 18 -0.06 -4.67 -15.47
N ASN A 19 0.64 -4.15 -14.45
CA ASN A 19 1.90 -3.42 -14.55
C ASN A 19 1.82 -2.14 -15.41
N GLU A 20 0.62 -1.55 -15.52
CA GLU A 20 0.43 -0.29 -16.23
C GLU A 20 0.56 0.89 -15.24
N PRO A 21 1.25 1.99 -15.60
CA PRO A 21 1.29 3.20 -14.78
C PRO A 21 -0.12 3.74 -14.51
N VAL A 22 -0.37 4.21 -13.30
CA VAL A 22 -1.61 4.90 -12.95
C VAL A 22 -1.38 6.41 -12.84
N SER A 23 -2.45 7.19 -13.02
CA SER A 23 -2.38 8.65 -13.01
C SER A 23 -1.96 9.23 -11.65
N SER A 24 -1.36 10.42 -11.66
CA SER A 24 -1.20 11.21 -10.44
C SER A 24 -2.50 11.36 -9.63
N GLY A 25 -2.44 11.24 -8.31
CA GLY A 25 -3.64 11.30 -7.47
C GLY A 25 -3.46 10.87 -6.02
N ILE A 26 -4.58 10.90 -5.28
CA ILE A 26 -4.65 10.38 -3.91
C ILE A 26 -5.14 8.93 -3.95
N TYR A 27 -4.35 8.03 -3.39
CA TYR A 27 -4.64 6.62 -3.27
C TYR A 27 -4.86 6.25 -1.81
N PHE A 28 -5.78 5.33 -1.54
CA PHE A 28 -6.01 4.79 -0.21
C PHE A 28 -5.53 3.35 -0.18
N TYR A 29 -4.83 2.98 0.89
CA TYR A 29 -4.46 1.59 1.16
C TYR A 29 -4.91 1.18 2.56
N LEU A 30 -5.20 -0.11 2.69
CA LEU A 30 -5.62 -0.73 3.92
C LEU A 30 -4.49 -1.58 4.49
N MET A 31 -4.05 -1.26 5.70
CA MET A 31 -3.27 -2.18 6.51
C MET A 31 -4.23 -3.07 7.28
N ASP A 32 -4.27 -4.36 6.93
CA ASP A 32 -5.11 -5.37 7.58
C ASP A 32 -4.24 -6.49 8.17
N VAL A 33 -4.31 -6.67 9.49
CA VAL A 33 -3.63 -7.72 10.23
C VAL A 33 -4.67 -8.62 10.87
N LYS A 34 -5.11 -9.66 10.14
CA LYS A 34 -5.94 -10.80 10.61
C LYS A 34 -6.89 -10.45 11.78
N ASN A 35 -7.81 -9.50 11.58
CA ASN A 35 -8.82 -9.07 12.56
C ASN A 35 -8.29 -8.50 13.90
N ARG A 36 -7.01 -8.14 13.99
CA ARG A 36 -6.38 -7.53 15.17
C ARG A 36 -6.11 -6.05 14.99
N PHE A 37 -5.78 -5.65 13.78
CA PHE A 37 -5.48 -4.26 13.44
C PHE A 37 -5.97 -3.97 12.04
N ARG A 38 -6.63 -2.83 11.90
CA ARG A 38 -7.15 -2.34 10.64
C ARG A 38 -7.00 -0.84 10.59
N GLU A 39 -6.24 -0.34 9.62
CA GLU A 39 -6.01 1.09 9.45
C GLU A 39 -6.03 1.47 7.96
N VAL A 40 -6.76 2.53 7.63
CA VAL A 40 -6.74 3.14 6.29
C VAL A 40 -5.74 4.29 6.31
N LYS A 41 -4.84 4.30 5.33
CA LYS A 41 -3.89 5.40 5.12
C LYS A 41 -4.01 5.92 3.69
N LYS A 42 -3.57 7.16 3.49
CA LYS A 42 -3.51 7.80 2.18
C LYS A 42 -2.07 7.84 1.66
N LEU A 43 -1.93 7.75 0.35
CA LEU A 43 -0.70 7.94 -0.41
C LEU A 43 -0.98 8.99 -1.50
N ILE A 44 0.03 9.79 -1.82
CA ILE A 44 -0.05 10.80 -2.87
C ILE A 44 0.96 10.40 -3.93
N LEU A 45 0.49 10.17 -5.15
CA LEU A 45 1.32 9.97 -6.34
C LEU A 45 1.36 11.29 -7.10
N LEU A 46 2.57 11.81 -7.31
CA LEU A 46 2.85 12.99 -8.10
C LEU A 46 3.81 12.59 -9.22
N GLU A 47 3.40 12.79 -10.47
CA GLU A 47 4.28 12.72 -11.65
C GLU A 47 5.07 14.02 -11.86
#